data_AF-A0A411WR87-F1
#
_entry.id   AF-A0A411WR87-F1
#
_cell.length_a   1.000
_cell.length_b   1.000
_cell.length_c   1.000
_cell.angle_alpha   90.00
_cell.angle_beta   90.00
_cell.angle_gamma   90.00
#
_symmetry.space_group_name_H-M   'P 1'
#
loop_
_entity.id
_entity.type
_entity.pdbx_description
1 polymer ?
#
loop_
_entity_poly.entity_id
_entity_poly.type
_entity_poly.pdbx_seq_one_letter_code
_entity_poly.pdbx_strand_id
1 'polypeptide(L)' 'MDPNDIIMLTDGKKYFPGFHMNKKYWITIRLDGSVPVEEIFMRIDNSFELAVK' A
#
# COMPACT_ATOMS: atom_id res chain seq x y z
N MET A 1 -3.01 -1.15 7.73
CA MET A 1 -3.58 -2.30 7.01
C MET A 1 -3.37 -3.52 7.88
N ASP A 2 -4.31 -4.45 7.89
CA ASP A 2 -4.08 -5.73 8.57
C ASP A 2 -2.94 -6.48 7.84
N PRO A 3 -2.06 -7.21 8.55
CA PRO A 3 -1.00 -7.97 7.90
C PRO A 3 -1.49 -8.96 6.82
N ASN A 4 -2.71 -9.50 6.95
CA ASN A 4 -3.28 -10.39 5.94
C ASN A 4 -3.63 -9.65 4.64
N ASP A 5 -4.06 -8.38 4.73
CA ASP A 5 -4.36 -7.54 3.57
C ASP A 5 -3.11 -7.26 2.75
N ILE A 6 -1.96 -7.06 3.42
CA ILE A 6 -0.68 -6.79 2.76
C ILE A 6 -0.31 -7.94 1.82
N ILE A 7 -0.46 -9.18 2.27
CA ILE A 7 -0.11 -10.37 1.48
C ILE A 7 -1.01 -10.48 0.24
N MET A 8 -2.31 -10.27 0.40
CA MET A 8 -3.26 -10.34 -0.72
C MET A 8 -3.04 -9.22 -1.74
N LEU A 9 -2.58 -8.05 -1.27
CA LEU A 9 -2.43 -6.87 -2.09
C LEU A 9 -1.15 -6.86 -2.92
N THR A 10 -0.02 -7.37 -2.38
CA THR A 10 1.28 -7.31 -3.06
C THR A 10 1.34 -8.28 -4.24
N ASP A 11 0.85 -7.85 -5.39
CA ASP A 11 0.77 -8.63 -6.63
C ASP A 11 2.09 -8.74 -7.41
N GLY A 12 3.14 -8.04 -6.98
CA GLY A 12 4.44 -8.02 -7.65
C GLY A 12 4.44 -7.33 -9.01
N LYS A 13 3.36 -6.66 -9.38
CA LYS A 13 3.21 -5.94 -10.65
C LYS A 13 3.07 -4.44 -10.39
N LYS A 14 2.11 -4.05 -9.57
CA LYS A 14 1.81 -2.65 -9.22
C LYS A 14 1.91 -2.40 -7.72
N TYR A 15 1.76 -3.45 -6.91
CA TYR A 15 1.97 -3.42 -5.47
C TYR A 15 3.10 -4.36 -5.06
N PHE A 16 3.98 -3.86 -4.20
CA PHE A 16 5.16 -4.60 -3.73
C PHE A 16 5.25 -4.51 -2.20
N PRO A 17 6.00 -5.42 -1.56
CA PRO A 17 6.34 -5.26 -0.15
C PRO A 17 7.01 -3.90 0.11
N GLY A 18 6.84 -3.35 1.32
CA GLY A 18 7.43 -2.08 1.72
C GLY A 18 8.94 -2.03 1.49
N PHE A 19 9.39 -1.11 0.64
CA PHE A 19 10.80 -0.88 0.35
C PHE A 19 11.45 -0.10 1.50
N HIS A 20 12.51 -0.65 2.10
CA HIS A 20 13.19 -0.11 3.29
C HIS A 20 12.29 0.11 4.53
N MET A 21 11.02 -0.31 4.45
CA MET A 21 10.03 -0.24 5.53
C MET A 21 9.70 -1.64 6.05
N ASN A 22 8.93 -1.71 7.15
CA ASN A 22 8.46 -2.98 7.69
C ASN A 22 7.44 -3.64 6.75
N LYS A 23 7.86 -4.73 6.10
CA LYS A 23 7.08 -5.47 5.08
C LYS A 23 5.79 -6.09 5.61
N LYS A 24 5.62 -6.18 6.94
CA LYS A 24 4.37 -6.65 7.56
C LYS A 24 3.27 -5.60 7.53
N TYR A 25 3.62 -4.32 7.42
CA TYR A 25 2.67 -3.20 7.58
C TYR A 25 2.71 -2.20 6.42
N TRP A 26 3.77 -2.21 5.63
CA TRP A 26 4.00 -1.25 4.55
C TRP A 26 4.01 -1.94 3.19
N ILE A 27 3.49 -1.23 2.20
CA ILE A 27 3.55 -1.57 0.78
C ILE A 27 4.30 -0.47 0.02
N THR A 28 4.77 -0.82 -1.17
CA THR A 28 5.27 0.12 -2.17
C THR A 28 4.31 0.09 -3.36
N ILE A 29 3.85 1.25 -3.81
CA ILE A 29 2.96 1.40 -4.97
C ILE A 29 3.79 1.91 -6.15
N ARG A 30 3.67 1.27 -7.33
CA ARG A 30 4.32 1.74 -8.56
C ARG A 30 3.47 2.81 -9.23
N LEU A 31 4.04 4.00 -9.41
CA LEU A 31 3.36 5.17 -9.98
C LEU A 31 3.61 5.32 -11.48
N ASP A 32 3.23 4.31 -12.26
CA ASP A 32 3.36 4.28 -13.73
C ASP A 32 2.00 4.33 -14.45
N GLY A 33 0.93 4.65 -13.73
CA GLY A 33 -0.45 4.63 -14.24
C GLY A 33 -1.14 3.26 -14.20
N SER A 34 -0.49 2.21 -13.69
CA SER A 34 -1.11 0.89 -13.51
C SER A 34 -2.12 0.81 -12.34
N VAL A 35 -2.12 1.82 -11.47
CA VAL A 35 -3.07 2.00 -10.37
C VAL A 35 -3.87 3.29 -10.63
N PRO A 36 -5.22 3.25 -10.61
CA PRO A 36 -6.06 4.45 -10.70
C PRO A 36 -5.73 5.46 -9.59
N VAL A 37 -5.79 6.75 -9.91
CA VAL A 37 -5.38 7.80 -8.96
C VAL A 37 -6.30 7.87 -7.74
N GLU A 38 -7.58 7.56 -7.93
CA GLU A 38 -8.59 7.50 -6.87
C GLU A 38 -8.25 6.40 -5.84
N GLU A 39 -7.72 5.26 -6.31
CA GLU A 39 -7.27 4.18 -5.43
C GLU A 39 -6.02 4.61 -4.63
N ILE A 40 -5.11 5.37 -5.25
CA ILE A 40 -3.92 5.90 -4.58
C ILE A 40 -4.34 6.85 -3.45
N PHE A 41 -5.26 7.79 -3.71
CA PHE A 41 -5.75 8.71 -2.69
C PHE A 41 -6.43 7.98 -1.53
N MET A 42 -7.33 7.04 -1.82
CA MET A 42 -7.95 6.21 -0.78
C MET A 42 -6.91 5.48 0.08
N ARG A 43 -5.81 5.00 -0.50
CA ARG A 43 -4.73 4.34 0.26
C ARG A 43 -3.93 5.31 1.13
N ILE A 44 -3.70 6.53 0.65
CA ILE A 44 -3.05 7.58 1.43
C ILE A 44 -3.92 7.94 2.62
N ASP A 45 -5.23 8.14 2.42
CA ASP A 45 -6.18 8.47 3.48
C ASP A 45 -6.21 7.38 4.56
N ASN A 46 -6.38 6.11 4.15
CA ASN A 46 -6.33 4.97 5.06
C ASN A 46 -5.00 4.88 5.82
N SER A 47 -3.87 5.18 5.16
CA SER A 47 -2.55 5.18 5.81
C SER A 47 -2.43 6.31 6.84
N PHE A 48 -3.00 7.47 6.55
CA PHE A 48 -3.00 8.62 7.44
C PHE A 48 -3.84 8.35 8.69
N GLU A 49 -5.06 7.85 8.53
CA GLU A 49 -5.94 7.49 9.64
C GLU A 49 -5.30 6.49 10.62
N LEU A 50 -4.55 5.52 10.08
CA LEU A 50 -3.83 4.54 10.89
C LEU A 50 -2.65 5.13 11.65
N ALA A 51 -1.98 6.16 11.11
CA ALA A 51 -0.82 6.78 11.74
C ALA A 51 -1.20 7.76 12.85
N VAL A 52 -2.40 8.34 12.78
CA VAL A 52 -2.94 9.26 13.80
C VAL A 52 -3.44 8.51 15.05
N LYS A 53 -3.61 7.20 14.95
CA LYS A 53 -4.11 6.33 16.02
C LYS A 53 -2.98 5.77 16.89
#